data_AF-A0A7W2NEM0-F1
#
_entry.id   AF-A0A7W2NEM0-F1
#
_cell.length_a   1.000
_cell.length_b   1.000
_cell.length_c   1.000
_cell.angle_alpha   90.00
_cell.angle_beta   90.00
_cell.angle_gamma   90.00
#
_symmetry.space_group_name_H-M   'P 1'
#
loop_
_entity.id
_entity.type
_entity.pdbx_description
1 polymer ?
#
loop_
_entity_poly.entity_id
_entity_poly.type
_entity_poly.pdbx_seq_one_letter_code
_entity_poly.pdbx_strand_id
1 'polypeptide(L)'
;MTIYFSSNKIPALQVFSLHQRQAILALAQAKLSPPEKFILNMIKLSLLIPPFFFIANLQGFALAASVVMVLIAYFLLLRPIMLFFTQKHLDNAVAQYQKSEL
;
A
#
# COMPACT_ATOMS: atom_id res chain seq x y z
N MET A 1 6.95 16.37 4.92
CA MET A 1 6.31 15.20 4.27
C MET A 1 6.24 14.09 5.30
N THR A 2 5.04 13.57 5.58
CA THR A 2 4.83 12.60 6.66
C THR A 2 4.52 11.23 6.06
N ILE A 3 5.31 10.21 6.39
CA ILE A 3 5.04 8.83 5.98
C ILE A 3 4.02 8.24 6.96
N TYR A 4 2.87 7.80 6.45
CA TYR A 4 1.82 7.19 7.25
C TYR A 4 1.86 5.67 7.14
N PHE A 5 1.93 4.98 8.28
CA PHE A 5 1.86 3.51 8.35
C PHE A 5 0.43 2.96 8.33
N SER A 6 -0.56 3.83 8.56
CA SER A 6 -1.97 3.47 8.58
C SER A 6 -2.81 4.62 8.07
N SER A 7 -3.88 4.30 7.35
CA SER A 7 -4.86 5.25 6.85
C SER A 7 -5.58 6.01 7.98
N ASN A 8 -5.66 5.43 9.18
CA ASN A 8 -6.25 6.08 10.36
C ASN A 8 -5.43 7.30 10.85
N LYS A 9 -4.13 7.34 10.52
CA LYS A 9 -3.25 8.45 10.90
C LYS A 9 -3.31 9.63 9.93
N ILE A 10 -4.02 9.48 8.81
CA ILE A 10 -4.14 10.52 7.79
C ILE A 10 -5.29 11.46 8.19
N PRO A 11 -5.03 12.74 8.51
CA PRO A 11 -6.06 13.65 9.02
C PRO A 11 -7.26 13.77 8.08
N ALA A 12 -7.03 13.85 6.76
CA ALA A 12 -8.07 13.92 5.74
C ALA A 12 -9.01 12.71 5.70
N LEU A 13 -8.61 11.57 6.27
CA LEU A 13 -9.40 10.34 6.29
C LEU A 13 -10.09 10.08 7.63
N GLN A 14 -9.78 10.83 8.68
CA GLN A 14 -10.25 10.54 10.04
C GLN A 14 -11.78 10.60 10.17
N VAL A 15 -12.41 11.51 9.43
CA VAL A 15 -13.87 11.73 9.42
C VAL A 15 -14.65 10.58 8.78
N PHE A 16 -14.00 9.73 7.99
CA PHE A 16 -14.64 8.65 7.24
C PHE A 16 -14.57 7.32 8.01
N SER A 17 -15.57 6.45 7.81
CA SER A 17 -15.58 5.08 8.34
C SER A 17 -14.51 4.21 7.67
N LEU A 18 -14.18 3.05 8.25
CA LEU A 18 -13.17 2.15 7.68
C LEU A 18 -13.46 1.75 6.22
N HIS A 19 -14.73 1.49 5.90
CA HIS A 19 -15.16 1.15 4.55
C HIS A 19 -14.98 2.32 3.59
N GLN A 20 -15.42 3.52 3.99
CA GLN A 20 -15.28 4.75 3.20
C GLN A 20 -13.81 5.08 2.94
N ARG A 21 -12.94 4.93 3.95
CA ARG A 21 -11.49 5.13 3.80
C ARG A 21 -10.90 4.20 2.74
N GLN A 22 -11.31 2.93 2.73
CA GLN A 22 -10.81 1.98 1.73
C GLN A 22 -11.29 2.34 0.32
N ALA A 23 -12.54 2.78 0.17
CA ALA A 23 -13.08 3.26 -1.09
C ALA A 23 -12.35 4.51 -1.61
N ILE A 24 -12.11 5.50 -0.74
CA ILE A 24 -11.35 6.72 -1.07
C ILE A 24 -9.92 6.38 -1.48
N LEU A 25 -9.25 5.48 -0.74
CA LEU A 25 -7.90 5.04 -1.10
C LEU A 25 -7.86 4.31 -2.45
N ALA A 26 -8.88 3.51 -2.77
CA ALA A 26 -8.99 2.86 -4.07
C ALA A 26 -9.16 3.89 -5.20
N LEU A 27 -9.99 4.92 -5.00
CA LEU A 27 -10.14 6.03 -5.94
C LEU A 27 -8.84 6.80 -6.14
N ALA A 28 -8.12 7.11 -5.07
CA ALA A 28 -6.84 7.80 -5.13
C ALA A 28 -5.77 6.96 -5.84
N GLN A 29 -5.75 5.63 -5.62
CA GLN A 29 -4.86 4.72 -6.35
C GLN A 29 -5.20 4.63 -7.84
N ALA A 30 -6.48 4.65 -8.20
CA ALA A 30 -6.90 4.65 -9.60
C ALA A 30 -6.36 5.87 -10.35
N LYS A 31 -6.26 7.02 -9.66
CA LYS A 31 -5.72 8.29 -10.16
C LYS A 31 -4.19 8.35 -10.27
N LEU A 32 -3.46 7.33 -9.79
CA LEU A 32 -2.01 7.27 -9.98
C LEU A 32 -1.70 7.28 -11.48
N SER A 33 -0.79 8.17 -11.86
CA SER A 33 -0.30 8.28 -13.24
C SER A 33 0.42 6.99 -13.67
N PRO A 34 0.52 6.70 -14.98
CA PRO A 34 1.29 5.56 -15.48
C PRO A 34 2.71 5.41 -14.90
N PRO A 35 3.54 6.48 -14.82
CA PRO A 35 4.87 6.36 -14.21
C PRO A 35 4.82 6.07 -12.71
N GLU A 36 3.87 6.65 -11.97
CA GLU A 36 3.69 6.35 -10.53
C GLU A 36 3.33 4.87 -10.30
N LYS A 37 2.43 4.32 -11.13
CA LYS A 37 2.08 2.89 -11.08
C LYS A 37 3.27 1.99 -11.44
N PHE A 38 4.05 2.39 -12.45
CA PHE A 38 5.27 1.68 -12.83
C PHE A 38 6.28 1.63 -11.69
N ILE A 39 6.59 2.77 -11.07
CA ILE A 39 7.53 2.85 -9.94
C ILE A 39 7.01 2.01 -8.76
N LEU A 40 5.73 2.10 -8.43
CA LEU A 40 5.14 1.31 -7.35
C LEU A 40 5.30 -0.20 -7.60
N ASN A 41 5.09 -0.65 -8.85
CA ASN A 41 5.26 -2.05 -9.22
C ASN A 41 6.73 -2.49 -9.22
N MET A 42 7.65 -1.61 -9.64
CA MET A 42 9.09 -1.86 -9.50
C MET A 42 9.48 -2.04 -8.03
N ILE A 43 9.01 -1.17 -7.14
CA ILE A 43 9.26 -1.31 -5.70
C ILE A 43 8.70 -2.63 -5.17
N LYS A 44 7.47 -3.02 -5.54
CA LYS A 44 6.87 -4.31 -5.14
C LYS A 44 7.77 -5.49 -5.55
N LEU A 45 8.28 -5.47 -6.78
CA LEU A 45 9.18 -6.51 -7.28
C LEU A 45 10.52 -6.49 -6.52
N SER A 46 11.14 -5.32 -6.37
CA SER A 46 12.41 -5.18 -5.64
C SER A 46 12.32 -5.63 -4.18
N LEU A 47 11.17 -5.47 -3.53
CA LEU A 47 10.94 -5.96 -2.17
C LEU A 47 10.82 -7.49 -2.10
N LEU A 48 10.32 -8.13 -3.16
CA LEU A 48 10.10 -9.57 -3.19
C LEU A 48 11.34 -10.34 -3.66
N ILE A 49 12.08 -9.81 -4.64
CA ILE A 49 13.19 -10.53 -5.29
C ILE A 49 14.23 -11.06 -4.28
N PRO A 50 14.83 -10.26 -3.38
CA PRO A 50 15.85 -10.77 -2.45
C PRO A 50 15.31 -11.84 -1.49
N PRO A 51 14.14 -11.66 -0.84
CA PRO A 51 13.52 -12.71 -0.05
C PRO A 51 13.25 -14.01 -0.82
N PHE A 52 12.83 -13.94 -2.08
CA PHE A 52 12.61 -15.14 -2.91
C PHE A 52 13.93 -15.90 -3.15
N PHE A 53 15.02 -15.20 -3.45
CA PHE A 53 16.35 -15.81 -3.58
C PHE A 53 16.80 -16.47 -2.28
N PHE A 54 16.55 -15.83 -1.13
CA PHE A 54 16.87 -16.40 0.18
C PHE A 54 16.06 -17.67 0.46
N ILE A 55 14.73 -17.61 0.30
CA ILE A 55 13.83 -18.74 0.58
C ILE A 55 14.13 -19.94 -0.33
N ALA A 56 14.55 -19.71 -1.58
CA ALA A 56 14.86 -20.78 -2.53
C ALA A 56 15.96 -21.74 -2.04
N ASN A 57 16.79 -21.32 -1.08
CA ASN A 57 17.85 -22.14 -0.51
C ASN A 57 17.45 -22.85 0.80
N LEU A 58 16.21 -22.67 1.26
CA LEU A 58 15.70 -23.24 2.51
C LEU A 58 14.85 -24.49 2.26
N GLN A 59 14.75 -25.34 3.27
CA GLN A 59 13.96 -26.57 3.23
C GLN A 59 13.22 -26.80 4.55
N GLY A 60 12.20 -27.66 4.51
CA GLY A 60 11.45 -28.08 5.69
C GLY A 60 10.80 -26.91 6.44
N PHE A 61 10.85 -26.96 7.78
CA PHE A 61 10.22 -25.96 8.64
C PHE A 61 10.77 -24.54 8.44
N ALA A 62 12.08 -24.41 8.16
CA ALA A 62 12.72 -23.12 7.96
C ALA A 62 12.12 -22.38 6.75
N LEU A 63 11.83 -23.09 5.65
CA LEU A 63 11.16 -22.51 4.48
C LEU A 63 9.77 -21.96 4.85
N ALA A 64 8.95 -22.75 5.53
CA ALA A 64 7.61 -22.34 5.93
C ALA A 64 7.64 -21.09 6.84
N ALA A 65 8.52 -21.08 7.84
CA ALA A 65 8.69 -19.95 8.75
C ALA A 65 9.16 -18.69 8.00
N SER A 66 10.13 -18.83 7.09
CA SER A 66 10.63 -17.70 6.29
C SER A 66 9.58 -17.15 5.33
N VAL A 67 8.75 -17.98 4.71
CA VAL A 67 7.64 -17.50 3.87
C VAL A 67 6.67 -16.63 4.67
N VAL A 68 6.24 -17.08 5.85
CA VAL A 68 5.34 -16.30 6.72
C VAL A 68 5.98 -14.98 7.11
N MET A 69 7.26 -15.00 7.52
CA MET A 69 8.01 -13.80 7.89
C MET A 69 8.10 -12.81 6.73
N VAL A 70 8.39 -13.27 5.51
CA VAL A 70 8.49 -12.43 4.32
C VAL A 70 7.15 -11.83 3.94
N LEU A 71 6.04 -12.57 4.05
CA LEU A 71 4.71 -12.02 3.81
C LEU A 71 4.38 -10.88 4.79
N ILE A 72 4.66 -11.07 6.08
CA ILE A 72 4.43 -10.04 7.11
C ILE A 72 5.28 -8.80 6.81
N ALA A 73 6.58 -8.99 6.53
CA ALA A 73 7.49 -7.91 6.20
C ALA A 73 7.04 -7.16 4.93
N TYR A 74 6.61 -7.88 3.89
CA TYR A 74 6.09 -7.31 2.66
C TYR A 74 4.88 -6.41 2.90
N PHE A 75 3.88 -6.87 3.66
CA PHE A 75 2.71 -6.05 3.98
C PHE A 75 3.08 -4.81 4.80
N LEU A 76 4.00 -4.96 5.77
CA LEU A 76 4.43 -3.88 6.66
C LEU A 76 5.20 -2.78 5.90
N LEU A 77 6.01 -3.16 4.92
CA LEU A 77 6.79 -2.23 4.09
C LEU A 77 5.97 -1.64 2.93
N LEU A 78 5.15 -2.46 2.26
CA LEU A 78 4.41 -2.00 1.08
C LEU A 78 3.33 -0.99 1.43
N ARG A 79 2.63 -1.18 2.55
CA ARG A 79 1.51 -0.31 2.96
C ARG A 79 1.91 1.17 3.10
N PRO A 80 2.95 1.56 3.84
CA PRO A 80 3.36 2.96 3.93
C PRO A 80 3.82 3.55 2.60
N ILE A 81 4.48 2.76 1.75
CA ILE A 81 4.90 3.18 0.41
C ILE A 81 3.67 3.47 -0.45
N MET A 82 2.70 2.57 -0.48
CA MET A 82 1.46 2.78 -1.21
C MET A 82 0.69 4.00 -0.70
N LEU A 83 0.60 4.20 0.62
CA LEU A 83 -0.03 5.38 1.20
C LEU A 83 0.70 6.68 0.81
N PHE A 84 2.03 6.67 0.74
CA PHE A 84 2.82 7.82 0.31
C PHE A 84 2.47 8.25 -1.13
N PHE A 85 2.39 7.31 -2.07
CA PHE A 85 1.97 7.62 -3.45
C PHE A 85 0.51 8.09 -3.52
N THR A 86 -0.36 7.46 -2.74
CA THR A 86 -1.80 7.74 -2.73
C THR A 86 -2.10 9.11 -2.11
N GLN A 87 -1.29 9.58 -1.16
CA GLN A 87 -1.47 10.86 -0.48
C GLN A 87 -1.55 12.04 -1.44
N LYS A 88 -0.77 12.03 -2.53
CA LYS A 88 -0.76 13.08 -3.55
C LYS A 88 -2.11 13.25 -4.27
N HIS A 89 -2.88 12.18 -4.38
CA HIS A 89 -4.18 12.16 -5.07
C HIS A 89 -5.36 12.10 -4.11
N LEU A 90 -5.10 12.19 -2.80
CA LEU A 90 -6.08 11.92 -1.77
C LEU A 90 -7.17 12.98 -1.70
N ASP A 91 -6.82 14.27 -1.75
CA ASP A 91 -7.80 15.36 -1.70
C ASP A 91 -8.77 15.30 -2.90
N ASN A 92 -8.22 15.01 -4.08
CA ASN A 92 -8.99 14.79 -5.30
C ASN A 92 -9.89 13.55 -5.23
N ALA A 93 -9.51 12.53 -4.47
CA ALA A 93 -10.32 11.33 -4.28
C ALA A 93 -11.41 11.54 -3.24
N VAL A 94 -11.13 12.26 -2.15
CA VAL A 94 -12.13 12.65 -1.14
C VAL A 94 -13.22 13.51 -1.77
N ALA A 95 -12.84 14.55 -2.52
CA ALA A 95 -13.81 15.40 -3.20
C ALA A 95 -14.66 14.64 -4.23
N GLN A 96 -14.08 13.65 -4.91
CA GLN A 96 -14.83 12.79 -5.83
C GLN A 96 -15.78 11.85 -5.08
N TYR A 97 -15.32 11.23 -3.99
CA TYR A 97 -16.14 10.34 -3.17
C TYR A 97 -17.38 11.07 -2.63
N GLN A 98 -17.20 12.28 -2.10
CA GLN A 98 -18.30 13.11 -1.61
C GLN A 98 -19.29 13.53 -2.70
N LYS A 99 -18.81 13.80 -3.93
CA LYS A 99 -19.67 14.10 -5.08
C LYS A 99 -20.44 12.89 -5.62
N SER A 100 -19.94 11.68 -5.40
CA SER A 100 -20.59 10.44 -5.83
C SER A 100 -21.59 9.87 -4.81
N GLU A 101 -21.53 10.32 -3.55
CA GLU A 101 -22.51 9.98 -2.50
C GLU A 101 -23.67 11.00 -2.37
N LEU A 102 -23.60 12.14 -3.06
CA LEU A 102 -24.69 13.12 -3.22
C LEU A 102 -25.54 12.79 -4.45
#